data_AF-A0A4Z0Q1D6-F1
#
_entry.id   AF-A0A4Z0Q1D6-F1
#
_cell.length_a   1.000
_cell.length_b   1.000
_cell.length_c   1.000
_cell.angle_alpha   90.00
_cell.angle_beta   90.00
_cell.angle_gamma   90.00
#
_symmetry.space_group_name_H-M   'P 1'
#
loop_
_entity.id
_entity.type
_entity.pdbx_description
1 polymer ?
#
loop_
_entity_poly.entity_id
_entity_poly.type
_entity_poly.pdbx_seq_one_letter_code
_entity_poly.pdbx_strand_id
1 'polypeptide(L)'
;MENLLYCIRLVLQVAPPLLWWTVGVLVFSLLNVELAWELWPHTPLAQPFFTGLAVGCVLLLPWIAVYLTWQLAEVVQSFFWKTIWRFASVAAFGGGLLFLFGALIFLWE
;
A
#
# COMPACT_ATOMS: atom_id res chain seq x y z
N MET A 1 -19.41 13.56 11.90
CA MET A 1 -18.73 12.26 12.19
C MET A 1 -19.35 11.10 11.43
N GLU A 2 -20.68 11.05 11.27
CA GLU A 2 -21.37 9.96 10.55
C GLU A 2 -20.92 9.80 9.08
N ASN A 3 -20.68 10.89 8.36
CA ASN A 3 -20.20 10.84 6.97
C ASN A 3 -18.79 10.21 6.83
N LEU A 4 -17.95 10.35 7.86
CA LEU A 4 -16.58 9.82 7.85
C LEU A 4 -16.59 8.30 8.11
N LEU A 5 -17.41 7.85 9.06
CA LEU A 5 -17.65 6.42 9.31
C LEU A 5 -18.32 5.74 8.12
N TYR A 6 -19.23 6.42 7.42
CA TYR A 6 -19.84 5.91 6.19
C TYR A 6 -18.81 5.72 5.09
N CYS A 7 -17.94 6.71 4.86
CA CYS A 7 -16.81 6.60 3.93
C CYS A 7 -15.89 5.44 4.30
N ILE A 8 -15.50 5.30 5.57
CA ILE A 8 -14.62 4.22 6.03
C ILE A 8 -15.26 2.85 5.79
N ARG A 9 -16.55 2.67 6.09
CA ARG A 9 -17.26 1.41 5.80
C ARG A 9 -17.28 1.09 4.30
N LEU A 10 -17.50 2.10 3.47
CA LEU A 10 -17.57 1.93 2.03
C LEU A 10 -16.19 1.56 1.45
N VAL A 11 -15.13 2.19 1.95
CA VAL A 11 -13.74 1.83 1.64
C VAL A 11 -13.43 0.40 2.09
N LEU A 12 -13.82 0.01 3.31
CA LEU A 12 -13.58 -1.34 3.84
C LEU A 12 -14.35 -2.43 3.08
N GLN A 13 -15.55 -2.13 2.56
CA GLN A 13 -16.33 -3.06 1.74
C GLN A 13 -15.74 -3.25 0.34
N VAL A 14 -15.18 -2.18 -0.23
CA VAL A 14 -14.59 -2.19 -1.57
C VAL A 14 -13.12 -2.65 -1.53
N ALA A 15 -12.48 -2.62 -0.36
CA ALA A 15 -11.09 -3.03 -0.17
C ALA A 15 -10.89 -4.50 -0.60
N PRO A 16 -9.99 -4.76 -1.57
CA PRO A 16 -9.70 -6.12 -1.99
C PRO A 16 -9.05 -6.88 -0.83
N PRO A 17 -9.28 -8.20 -0.70
CA PRO A 17 -8.59 -9.04 0.28
C PRO A 17 -7.06 -8.89 0.19
N LEU A 18 -6.55 -8.64 -1.02
CA LEU A 18 -5.14 -8.37 -1.29
C LEU A 18 -4.59 -7.21 -0.46
N LEU A 19 -5.35 -6.13 -0.23
CA LEU A 19 -4.90 -5.01 0.61
C LEU A 19 -4.56 -5.48 2.03
N TRP A 20 -5.43 -6.29 2.63
CA TRP A 20 -5.21 -6.81 3.98
C TRP A 20 -3.99 -7.72 4.05
N TRP A 21 -3.79 -8.56 3.02
CA TRP A 21 -2.58 -9.35 2.91
C TRP A 21 -1.34 -8.48 2.75
N THR A 22 -1.36 -7.47 1.89
CA THR A 22 -0.21 -6.57 1.69
C THR A 22 0.13 -5.79 2.95
N VAL A 23 -0.87 -5.27 3.67
CA VAL A 23 -0.66 -4.58 4.95
C VAL A 23 -0.16 -5.55 6.02
N GLY A 24 -0.75 -6.74 6.12
CA GLY A 24 -0.33 -7.77 7.08
C GLY A 24 1.11 -8.23 6.84
N VAL A 25 1.48 -8.50 5.59
CA VAL A 25 2.84 -8.90 5.19
C VAL A 25 3.82 -7.75 5.39
N LEU A 26 3.43 -6.51 5.13
CA LEU A 26 4.27 -5.33 5.38
C LEU A 26 4.56 -5.15 6.88
N VAL A 27 3.54 -5.21 7.73
CA VAL A 27 3.73 -5.10 9.19
C VAL A 27 4.58 -6.26 9.69
N PHE A 28 4.30 -7.48 9.24
CA PHE A 28 5.07 -8.66 9.61
C PHE A 28 6.54 -8.54 9.17
N SER A 29 6.81 -8.09 7.95
CA SER A 29 8.17 -7.96 7.45
C SER A 29 8.94 -6.86 8.18
N LEU A 30 8.33 -5.70 8.42
CA LEU A 30 8.96 -4.62 9.19
C LEU A 30 9.34 -5.06 10.61
N LEU A 31 8.42 -5.74 11.31
CA LEU A 31 8.72 -6.27 12.64
C LEU A 31 9.87 -7.29 12.61
N ASN A 32 9.91 -8.15 11.59
CA ASN A 32 10.99 -9.14 11.46
C ASN A 32 12.33 -8.53 11.01
N VAL A 33 12.34 -7.38 10.33
CA VAL A 33 13.59 -6.65 10.04
C VAL A 33 14.18 -6.07 11.31
N GLU A 34 13.36 -5.40 12.13
CA GLU A 34 13.81 -4.79 13.40
C GLU A 34 14.27 -5.85 14.40
N LEU A 35 13.57 -6.98 14.45
CA LEU A 35 13.88 -8.10 15.36
C LEU A 35 14.75 -9.18 14.70
N ALA A 36 15.37 -8.90 13.54
CA ALA A 36 16.11 -9.92 12.77
C ALA A 36 17.22 -10.58 13.60
N TRP A 37 17.94 -9.77 14.38
CA TRP A 37 19.04 -10.24 15.21
C TRP A 37 18.59 -11.02 16.45
N GLU A 38 17.39 -10.76 16.96
CA GLU A 38 16.84 -11.45 18.14
C GLU A 38 16.13 -12.76 17.76
N LEU A 39 15.34 -12.74 16.68
CA LEU A 39 14.53 -13.87 16.24
C LEU A 39 15.30 -14.83 15.32
N TRP A 40 16.25 -14.33 14.53
CA TRP A 40 16.93 -15.09 13.48
C TRP A 40 18.47 -15.00 13.54
N PRO A 41 19.10 -15.26 14.70
CA PRO A 41 20.55 -15.05 14.88
C PRO A 41 21.44 -15.92 13.99
N HIS A 42 20.93 -17.04 13.48
CA HIS A 42 21.68 -17.99 12.66
C HIS A 42 21.30 -17.97 11.17
N THR A 43 20.45 -17.02 10.75
CA THR A 43 19.96 -16.95 9.37
C THR A 43 20.43 -15.64 8.71
N PRO A 44 21.61 -15.62 8.07
CA PRO A 44 22.20 -14.39 7.51
C PRO A 44 21.37 -13.78 6.37
N LEU A 45 20.47 -14.56 5.75
CA LEU A 45 19.58 -14.11 4.68
C LEU A 45 18.22 -13.60 5.17
N ALA A 46 17.93 -13.66 6.48
CA ALA A 46 16.63 -13.25 7.01
C ALA A 46 16.37 -11.76 6.79
N GLN A 47 17.34 -10.91 7.12
CA GLN A 47 17.23 -9.46 6.96
C GLN A 47 16.97 -9.02 5.50
N PRO A 48 17.79 -9.40 4.49
CA PRO A 48 17.51 -9.01 3.11
C PRO A 48 16.20 -9.60 2.57
N PHE A 49 15.80 -10.80 3.03
CA PHE A 49 14.53 -11.40 2.64
C PHE A 49 13.32 -10.59 3.14
N PHE A 50 13.28 -10.22 4.42
CA PHE A 50 12.19 -9.42 4.97
C PHE A 50 12.19 -7.99 4.44
N THR A 51 13.36 -7.39 4.22
CA THR A 51 13.46 -6.09 3.54
C THR A 51 12.91 -6.17 2.12
N GLY A 52 13.25 -7.22 1.36
CA GLY A 52 12.68 -7.45 0.02
C GLY A 52 11.17 -7.60 0.03
N LEU A 53 10.62 -8.32 1.01
CA LEU A 53 9.16 -8.42 1.23
C LEU A 53 8.52 -7.08 1.56
N ALA A 54 9.14 -6.27 2.43
CA ALA A 54 8.66 -4.94 2.78
C ALA A 54 8.63 -4.03 1.55
N VAL A 55 9.73 -3.96 0.79
CA VAL A 55 9.81 -3.18 -0.45
C VAL A 55 8.77 -3.65 -1.46
N GLY A 56 8.60 -4.96 -1.64
CA GLY A 56 7.58 -5.53 -2.52
C GLY A 56 6.17 -5.09 -2.13
N CYS A 57 5.85 -5.08 -0.83
CA CYS A 57 4.56 -4.61 -0.34
C CYS A 57 4.37 -3.10 -0.55
N VAL A 58 5.40 -2.30 -0.29
CA VAL A 58 5.34 -0.85 -0.51
C VAL A 58 5.16 -0.52 -1.99
N LEU A 59 5.77 -1.29 -2.91
CA LEU A 59 5.54 -1.17 -4.35
C LEU A 59 4.13 -1.58 -4.77
N LEU A 60 3.52 -2.56 -4.09
CA LEU A 60 2.17 -3.04 -4.35
C LEU A 60 1.09 -2.06 -3.86
N LEU A 61 1.33 -1.36 -2.75
CA LEU A 61 0.37 -0.46 -2.12
C LEU A 61 -0.19 0.65 -3.05
N PRO A 62 0.63 1.38 -3.83
CA PRO A 62 0.13 2.37 -4.79
C PRO A 62 -0.80 1.77 -5.84
N TRP A 63 -0.50 0.55 -6.32
CA TRP A 63 -1.35 -0.13 -7.30
C TRP A 63 -2.70 -0.53 -6.71
N ILE A 64 -2.70 -1.04 -5.47
CA ILE A 64 -3.93 -1.35 -4.75
C ILE A 64 -4.72 -0.06 -4.46
N ALA A 65 -4.05 1.04 -4.13
CA ALA A 65 -4.67 2.34 -3.89
C ALA A 65 -5.36 2.86 -5.16
N VAL A 66 -4.69 2.81 -6.32
CA VAL A 66 -5.28 3.19 -7.62
C VAL A 66 -6.51 2.33 -7.95
N TYR A 67 -6.41 1.02 -7.73
CA TYR A 67 -7.54 0.12 -7.94
C TYR A 67 -8.73 0.48 -7.04
N LEU A 68 -8.46 0.74 -5.76
CA LEU A 68 -9.48 1.12 -4.78
C LEU A 68 -10.17 2.44 -5.12
N THR A 69 -9.40 3.48 -5.44
CA THR A 69 -9.94 4.79 -5.79
C THR A 69 -10.72 4.74 -7.10
N TRP A 70 -10.32 3.89 -8.04
CA TRP A 70 -11.09 3.63 -9.27
C TRP A 70 -12.43 2.94 -8.98
N GLN A 71 -12.43 1.87 -8.19
CA GLN A 71 -13.68 1.18 -7.79
C GLN A 71 -14.61 2.11 -6.99
N LEU A 72 -14.06 2.94 -6.09
CA LEU A 72 -14.84 3.94 -5.36
C LEU A 72 -15.46 4.98 -6.30
N ALA A 73 -14.75 5.41 -7.34
CA ALA A 73 -15.29 6.32 -8.34
C ALA A 73 -16.43 5.72 -9.18
N GLU A 74 -16.48 4.40 -9.34
CA GLU A 74 -17.58 3.69 -10.01
C GLU A 74 -18.82 3.58 -9.11
N VAL A 75 -18.62 3.34 -7.81
CA VAL A 75 -19.70 3.13 -6.83
C VAL A 75 -20.39 4.45 -6.45
N VAL A 76 -19.65 5.57 -6.42
CA VAL A 76 -20.21 6.86 -5.99
C VAL A 76 -21.02 7.50 -7.11
N GLN A 77 -22.32 7.70 -6.87
CA GLN A 77 -23.28 8.29 -7.82
C GLN A 77 -23.07 9.80 -8.07
N SER A 78 -22.45 10.52 -7.13
CA SER A 78 -22.24 11.96 -7.23
C SER A 78 -21.05 12.31 -8.12
N PHE A 79 -21.28 13.15 -9.14
CA PHE A 79 -20.25 13.61 -10.08
C PHE A 79 -19.07 14.33 -9.39
N PHE A 80 -19.35 15.12 -8.34
CA PHE A 80 -18.32 15.82 -7.57
C PHE A 80 -17.37 14.83 -6.88
N TRP A 81 -17.94 13.85 -6.17
CA TRP A 81 -17.16 12.83 -5.47
C TRP A 81 -16.43 11.88 -6.43
N LYS A 82 -17.03 11.54 -7.57
CA LYS A 82 -16.38 10.76 -8.63
C LYS A 82 -15.11 11.44 -9.15
N THR A 83 -15.16 12.76 -9.33
CA THR A 83 -14.01 13.56 -9.77
C THR A 83 -12.90 13.57 -8.71
N ILE A 84 -13.25 13.75 -7.43
CA ILE A 84 -12.28 13.70 -6.32
C ILE A 84 -11.56 12.35 -6.27
N TRP A 85 -12.31 11.23 -6.35
CA TRP A 85 -11.71 9.90 -6.32
C TRP A 85 -10.81 9.63 -7.54
N ARG A 86 -11.14 10.17 -8.73
CA ARG A 86 -10.26 10.12 -9.89
C ARG A 86 -8.96 10.90 -9.71
N PHE A 87 -9.02 12.10 -9.12
CA PHE A 87 -7.82 12.86 -8.76
C PHE A 87 -6.98 12.12 -7.72
N ALA A 88 -7.62 11.47 -6.74
CA ALA A 88 -6.92 10.62 -5.78
C ALA A 88 -6.23 9.43 -6.47
N SER A 89 -6.84 8.80 -7.48
CA SER A 89 -6.19 7.77 -8.30
C SER A 89 -4.94 8.30 -9.00
N VAL A 90 -5.03 9.48 -9.61
CA VAL A 90 -3.89 10.10 -10.31
C VAL A 90 -2.77 10.46 -9.34
N ALA A 91 -3.11 10.97 -8.16
CA ALA A 91 -2.15 11.26 -7.10
C ALA A 91 -1.49 9.98 -6.56
N ALA A 92 -2.26 8.90 -6.35
CA ALA A 92 -1.73 7.60 -5.93
C ALA A 92 -0.81 6.98 -6.99
N PHE A 93 -1.18 7.08 -8.26
CA PHE A 93 -0.34 6.63 -9.38
C PHE A 93 0.95 7.44 -9.46
N GLY A 94 0.86 8.77 -9.42
CA GLY A 94 2.02 9.67 -9.43
C GLY A 94 2.95 9.45 -8.23
N GLY A 95 2.39 9.30 -7.03
CA GLY A 95 3.15 8.98 -5.82
C GLY A 95 3.85 7.62 -5.89
N GLY A 96 3.16 6.60 -6.42
CA GLY A 96 3.76 5.29 -6.67
C GLY A 96 4.91 5.34 -7.67
N LEU A 97 4.77 6.14 -8.73
CA LEU A 97 5.80 6.33 -9.75
C LEU A 97 7.04 7.05 -9.19
N LEU A 98 6.83 8.13 -8.42
CA LEU A 98 7.93 8.83 -7.74
C LEU A 98 8.65 7.94 -6.75
N PHE A 99 7.92 7.11 -6.01
CA PHE A 99 8.52 6.13 -5.10
C PHE A 99 9.35 5.09 -5.86
N LEU A 100 8.86 4.59 -7.00
CA LEU A 100 9.57 3.63 -7.85
C LEU A 100 10.87 4.24 -8.41
N PHE A 101 10.83 5.48 -8.88
CA PHE A 101 12.01 6.22 -9.33
C PHE A 101 13.00 6.48 -8.19
N GLY A 102 12.52 6.91 -7.02
CA GLY A 102 13.38 7.13 -5.85
C GLY A 102 14.04 5.85 -5.36
N ALA A 103 13.30 4.74 -5.33
CA ALA A 103 13.82 3.43 -4.98
C ALA A 103 14.88 2.94 -5.99
N LEU A 104 14.67 3.16 -7.30
CA LEU A 104 15.64 2.83 -8.34
C LEU A 104 16.95 3.62 -8.20
N ILE A 105 16.86 4.91 -7.87
CA ILE A 105 18.04 5.76 -7.67
C ILE A 105 18.81 5.30 -6.42
N PHE A 106 18.13 5.08 -5.30
CA PHE A 106 18.75 4.64 -4.05
C PHE A 106 19.39 3.24 -4.14
N LEU A 107 18.86 2.37 -5.00
CA LEU A 107 19.38 1.02 -5.19
C LEU A 107 20.57 0.96 -6.17
N TRP A 108 20.83 2.04 -6.90
CA TRP A 108 21.98 2.18 -7.82
C TRP A 108 23.20 2.83 -7.16
N GLU A 109 22.99 3.68 -6.15
CA GLU A 109 24.07 4.26 -5.31
C GLU A 109 24.61 3.27 -4.27
#